data_AF-Q096S7-F1
#
_entry.id   AF-Q096S7-F1
#
_cell.length_a   1.000
_cell.length_b   1.000
_cell.length_c   1.000
_cell.angle_alpha   90.00
_cell.angle_beta   90.00
_cell.angle_gamma   90.00
#
_symmetry.space_group_name_H-M   'P 1'
#
loop_
_entity.id
_entity.type
_entity.pdbx_description
1 polymer ?
#
loop_
_entity_poly.entity_id
_entity_poly.type
_entity_poly.pdbx_seq_one_letter_code
_entity_poly.pdbx_strand_id
1 'polypeptide(L)'
;MTQELGRTHEAQYLLNRSLNYVHLFSPSVGFFRARKSDGSWFVPDANFKPNTWGCGFTEGNAWHDSTLVPHDGQALANLYPGKSALANKLDAL
;
A
#
# COMPACT_ATOMS: atom_id res chain seq x y z
N MET A 1 1.44 -17.94 -12.80
CA MET A 1 0.45 -18.99 -13.17
C MET A 1 -0.19 -18.74 -14.52
N THR A 2 -0.90 -17.63 -14.77
CA THR A 2 -1.50 -17.36 -16.10
C THR A 2 -0.48 -17.28 -17.23
N GLN A 3 0.70 -16.69 -16.96
CA GLN A 3 1.84 -16.71 -17.89
C GLN A 3 2.28 -18.14 -18.24
N GLU A 4 2.51 -18.98 -17.22
CA GLU A 4 2.87 -20.40 -17.38
C GLU A 4 1.83 -21.20 -18.19
N LEU A 5 0.55 -20.82 -18.08
CA LEU A 5 -0.55 -21.45 -18.83
C LEU A 5 -0.75 -20.86 -20.24
N GLY A 6 0.11 -19.95 -20.70
CA GLY A 6 -0.01 -19.29 -22.01
C GLY A 6 -1.16 -18.28 -22.13
N ARG A 7 -1.79 -17.89 -21.01
CA ARG A 7 -2.92 -16.95 -20.96
C ARG A 7 -2.43 -15.51 -20.84
N THR A 8 -1.90 -14.98 -21.93
CA THR A 8 -1.14 -13.71 -21.95
C THR A 8 -2.01 -12.48 -21.64
N HIS A 9 -3.26 -12.43 -22.11
CA HIS A 9 -4.16 -11.31 -21.84
C HIS A 9 -4.55 -11.21 -20.36
N GLU A 10 -4.91 -12.35 -19.75
CA GLU A 10 -5.22 -12.44 -18.33
C GLU A 10 -3.98 -12.20 -17.46
N ALA A 11 -2.81 -12.66 -17.91
CA ALA A 11 -1.54 -12.35 -17.27
C ALA A 11 -1.29 -10.84 -17.22
N GLN A 12 -1.46 -10.13 -18.34
CA GLN A 12 -1.28 -8.68 -18.37
C GLN A 12 -2.30 -7.97 -17.48
N TYR A 13 -3.56 -8.40 -17.52
CA TYR A 13 -4.61 -7.84 -16.67
C TYR A 13 -4.30 -8.00 -15.18
N LEU A 14 -3.89 -9.20 -14.75
CA LEU A 14 -3.56 -9.47 -13.35
C LEU A 14 -2.27 -8.76 -12.91
N LEU A 15 -1.27 -8.66 -13.80
CA LEU A 15 -0.05 -7.90 -13.54
C LEU A 15 -0.35 -6.41 -13.33
N ASN A 16 -1.24 -5.83 -14.13
CA ASN A 16 -1.66 -4.45 -13.91
C ASN A 16 -2.38 -4.30 -12.56
N ARG A 17 -3.23 -5.27 -12.18
CA ARG A 17 -3.95 -5.24 -10.90
C ARG A 17 -3.06 -5.50 -9.69
N SER A 18 -1.95 -6.23 -9.82
CA SER A 18 -1.02 -6.46 -8.70
C SER A 18 -0.33 -5.18 -8.24
N LEU A 19 -0.39 -4.11 -9.05
CA LEU A 19 0.14 -2.79 -8.72
C LEU A 19 -0.85 -1.88 -7.98
N ASN A 20 -2.12 -2.29 -7.82
CA ASN A 20 -3.18 -1.40 -7.29
C ASN A 20 -2.92 -0.87 -5.87
N TYR A 21 -2.06 -1.53 -5.07
CA TYR A 21 -1.70 -1.08 -3.73
C TYR A 21 -1.16 0.35 -3.72
N VAL A 22 -0.48 0.79 -4.79
CA VAL A 22 0.07 2.15 -4.92
C VAL A 22 -1.02 3.23 -4.81
N HIS A 23 -2.26 2.91 -5.18
CA HIS A 23 -3.37 3.86 -5.14
C HIS A 23 -3.90 4.15 -3.73
N LEU A 24 -3.51 3.33 -2.75
CA LEU A 24 -3.88 3.46 -1.35
C LEU A 24 -2.75 4.08 -0.52
N PHE A 25 -1.54 4.20 -1.08
CA PHE A 25 -0.44 4.86 -0.38
C PHE A 25 -0.65 6.37 -0.39
N SER A 26 -0.58 6.99 0.80
CA SER A 26 -0.66 8.44 0.97
C SER A 26 0.71 9.00 1.33
N PRO A 27 1.44 9.62 0.38
CA PRO A 27 2.76 10.19 0.65
C PRO A 27 2.74 11.27 1.74
N SER A 28 1.63 12.00 1.88
CA SER A 28 1.49 13.09 2.87
C SER A 28 1.60 12.63 4.32
N VAL A 29 1.24 11.38 4.61
CA VAL A 29 1.37 10.79 5.95
C VAL A 29 2.28 9.56 5.98
N GLY A 30 2.75 9.08 4.82
CA GLY A 30 3.67 7.97 4.70
C GLY A 30 3.08 6.61 5.10
N PHE A 31 1.81 6.37 4.81
CA PHE A 31 1.10 5.11 5.09
C PHE A 31 0.08 4.77 4.01
N PHE A 32 -0.27 3.48 3.91
CA PHE A 32 -1.49 3.04 3.23
C PHE A 32 -2.72 3.51 4.00
N ARG A 33 -3.81 3.86 3.28
CA ARG A 33 -5.05 4.37 3.87
C ARG A 33 -6.26 3.98 3.02
N ALA A 34 -7.39 3.79 3.68
CA ALA A 34 -8.66 3.63 2.96
C ALA A 34 -9.04 4.89 2.18
N ARG A 35 -9.63 4.65 1.02
CA ARG A 35 -10.06 5.65 0.06
C ARG A 35 -11.54 5.43 -0.25
N LYS A 36 -12.31 6.51 -0.32
CA LYS A 36 -13.73 6.46 -0.68
C LYS A 36 -13.89 6.24 -2.19
N SER A 37 -15.10 5.91 -2.62
CA SER A 37 -15.44 5.71 -4.04
C SER A 37 -15.19 6.96 -4.90
N ASP A 38 -15.30 8.14 -4.32
CA ASP A 38 -14.99 9.43 -4.99
C ASP A 38 -13.49 9.74 -5.07
N GLY A 39 -12.63 8.86 -4.52
CA GLY A 39 -11.18 9.05 -4.50
C GLY A 39 -10.66 9.93 -3.38
N SER A 40 -11.50 10.42 -2.46
CA SER A 40 -11.06 11.12 -1.25
C SER A 40 -10.58 10.15 -0.16
N TRP A 41 -9.71 10.61 0.75
CA TRP A 41 -9.28 9.79 1.88
C TRP A 41 -10.41 9.57 2.88
N PHE A 42 -10.52 8.36 3.43
CA PHE A 42 -11.58 8.03 4.40
C PHE A 42 -11.45 8.88 5.67
N VAL A 43 -10.23 9.00 6.18
CA VAL A 43 -9.85 9.91 7.27
C VAL A 43 -9.11 11.11 6.67
N PRO A 44 -9.39 12.37 7.06
CA PRO A 44 -8.58 13.52 6.65
C PRO A 44 -7.14 13.47 7.19
N ASP A 45 -6.18 14.11 6.53
CA ASP A 45 -4.77 14.12 6.95
C ASP A 45 -4.58 14.67 8.37
N ALA A 46 -5.25 15.78 8.71
CA ALA A 46 -5.19 16.41 10.03
C ALA A 46 -5.63 15.48 11.19
N ASN A 47 -6.45 14.46 10.89
CA ASN A 47 -7.00 13.53 11.88
C ASN A 47 -6.35 12.14 11.79
N PHE A 48 -5.36 11.95 10.92
CA PHE A 48 -4.75 10.65 10.72
C PHE A 48 -3.88 10.27 11.90
N LYS A 49 -4.13 9.08 12.46
CA LYS A 49 -3.33 8.50 13.53
C LYS A 49 -2.97 7.08 13.13
N PRO A 50 -1.69 6.76 12.89
CA PRO A 50 -1.31 5.46 12.33
C PRO A 50 -1.56 4.29 13.29
N ASN A 51 -1.71 4.56 14.58
CA ASN A 51 -1.96 3.54 15.60
C ASN A 51 -3.46 3.23 15.78
N THR A 52 -4.36 4.00 15.16
CA THR A 52 -5.81 3.78 15.28
C THR A 52 -6.22 2.49 14.59
N TRP A 53 -6.78 1.56 15.36
CA TRP A 53 -7.35 0.32 14.85
C TRP A 53 -8.61 0.57 14.00
N GLY A 54 -8.78 -0.21 12.94
CA GLY A 54 -9.92 -0.07 12.02
C GLY A 54 -9.68 0.97 10.92
N CYS A 55 -10.69 1.79 10.59
CA CYS A 55 -10.56 2.87 9.59
C CYS A 55 -10.08 2.42 8.19
N GLY A 56 -10.49 1.21 7.77
CA GLY A 56 -10.06 0.60 6.51
C GLY A 56 -9.16 -0.61 6.67
N PHE A 57 -8.64 -0.83 7.88
CA PHE A 57 -7.90 -2.02 8.26
C PHE A 57 -8.81 -2.99 9.01
N THR A 58 -8.48 -4.27 8.95
CA THR A 58 -9.07 -5.34 9.76
C THR A 58 -7.99 -5.89 10.67
N GLU A 59 -8.31 -6.13 11.95
CA GLU A 59 -7.38 -6.72 12.93
C GLU A 59 -6.04 -5.97 13.10
N GLY A 60 -6.05 -4.66 12.83
CA GLY A 60 -4.82 -3.88 12.82
C GLY A 60 -5.05 -2.40 12.58
N ASN A 61 -3.94 -1.74 12.28
CA ASN A 61 -3.84 -0.31 11.96
C ASN A 61 -2.82 -0.11 10.83
N ALA A 62 -2.54 1.15 10.49
CA ALA A 62 -1.69 1.48 9.36
C ALA A 62 -0.24 0.95 9.47
N TRP A 63 0.27 0.71 10.68
CA TRP A 63 1.60 0.11 10.87
C TRP A 63 1.65 -1.35 10.44
N HIS A 64 0.63 -2.14 10.79
CA HIS A 64 0.55 -3.55 10.43
C HIS A 64 0.58 -3.73 8.90
N ASP A 65 -0.08 -2.83 8.16
CA ASP A 65 -0.17 -2.88 6.71
C ASP A 65 0.96 -2.14 5.99
N SER A 66 1.86 -1.45 6.72
CA SER A 66 2.88 -0.58 6.14
C SER A 66 3.89 -1.30 5.21
N THR A 67 3.94 -2.63 5.29
CA THR A 67 4.88 -3.50 4.55
C THR A 67 4.21 -4.69 3.86
N LEU A 68 2.86 -4.76 3.82
CA LEU A 68 2.12 -5.92 3.27
C LEU A 68 2.05 -5.93 1.73
N VAL A 69 3.21 -5.82 1.08
CA VAL A 69 3.39 -5.95 -0.38
C VAL A 69 4.51 -6.96 -0.66
N PRO A 70 4.35 -8.24 -0.25
CA PRO A 70 5.43 -9.22 -0.29
C PRO A 70 5.92 -9.57 -1.70
N HIS A 71 5.08 -9.34 -2.72
CA HIS A 71 5.42 -9.61 -4.12
C HIS A 71 6.27 -8.51 -4.78
N ASP A 72 6.39 -7.33 -4.18
CA ASP A 72 6.96 -6.15 -4.86
C ASP A 72 7.69 -5.20 -3.89
N GLY A 73 8.72 -5.71 -3.21
CA GLY A 73 9.48 -4.96 -2.21
C GLY A 73 10.23 -3.74 -2.79
N GLN A 74 10.67 -3.79 -4.05
CA GLN A 74 11.36 -2.66 -4.67
C GLN A 74 10.40 -1.52 -4.99
N ALA A 75 9.20 -1.79 -5.49
CA ALA A 75 8.23 -0.72 -5.72
C ALA A 75 7.62 -0.22 -4.39
N LEU A 76 7.48 -1.06 -3.37
CA LEU A 76 7.20 -0.58 -2.01
C LEU A 76 8.26 0.45 -1.56
N ALA A 77 9.55 0.18 -1.76
CA ALA A 77 10.61 1.14 -1.45
C ALA A 77 10.50 2.43 -2.27
N ASN A 78 10.01 2.36 -3.52
CA ASN A 78 9.80 3.52 -4.38
C ASN A 78 8.61 4.40 -3.94
N LEU A 79 7.70 3.90 -3.08
CA LEU A 79 6.64 4.72 -2.49
C LEU A 79 7.19 5.71 -1.45
N TYR A 80 8.36 5.42 -0.89
CA TYR A 80 9.05 6.30 0.06
C TYR A 80 10.11 7.15 -0.67
N PRO A 81 10.61 8.25 -0.05
CA PRO A 81 11.73 9.04 -0.55
C PRO A 81 13.09 8.29 -0.56
N GLY A 82 13.14 7.14 -1.22
CA GLY A 82 14.29 6.25 -1.30
C GLY A 82 14.33 5.15 -0.24
N LYS A 83 15.26 4.22 -0.42
CA LYS A 83 15.43 3.02 0.42
C LYS A 83 15.67 3.34 1.90
N SER A 84 16.43 4.40 2.20
CA SER A 84 16.70 4.83 3.57
C SER A 84 15.44 5.30 4.31
N ALA A 85 14.48 5.92 3.60
CA ALA A 85 13.22 6.32 4.21
C ALA A 85 12.35 5.10 4.55
N LEU A 86 12.34 4.07 3.69
CA LEU A 86 11.71 2.79 4.03
C LEU A 86 12.45 2.10 5.20
N ALA A 87 13.77 2.13 5.25
CA ALA A 87 14.53 1.56 6.38
C ALA A 87 14.14 2.24 7.71
N ASN A 88 14.15 3.57 7.76
CA ASN A 88 13.72 4.32 8.95
C ASN A 88 12.26 4.03 9.33
N LYS A 89 11.39 3.75 8.34
CA LYS A 89 10.01 3.35 8.59
C LYS A 89 9.93 2.00 9.28
N LEU A 90 10.74 1.03 8.84
CA LEU A 90 10.83 -0.30 9.44
C LEU A 90 11.40 -0.24 10.85
N ASP A 91 12.42 0.59 11.09
CA ASP A 91 13.03 0.77 12.41
C ASP A 91 12.06 1.41 13.42
N ALA A 92 10.99 2.06 12.94
CA ALA A 92 9.95 2.70 13.75
C ALA A 92 8.72 1.82 14.02
N LEU A 93 8.69 0.58 13.50
CA LEU A 93 7.68 -0.43 13.87
C LEU A 93 7.86 -0.87 15.32
#